data_AF-A0A6P2CVE4-F1
#
_entry.id   AF-A0A6P2CVE4-F1
#
_cell.length_a   1.000
_cell.length_b   1.000
_cell.length_c   1.000
_cell.angle_alpha   90.00
_cell.angle_beta   90.00
_cell.angle_gamma   90.00
#
_symmetry.space_group_name_H-M   'P 1'
#
loop_
_entity.id
_entity.type
_entity.pdbx_description
1 polymer ?
#
loop_
_entity_poly.entity_id
_entity_poly.type
_entity_poly.pdbx_seq_one_letter_code
_entity_poly.pdbx_strand_id
1 'polypeptide(L)'
;MAVTYPGRGRFRVAVSTALLVTCSALTLLPGCGGCTSTPDYPPNLTFPTRADRLVLKLPDKPAPATNDPGKREEEIAALDSLGGKTVLVTGLSTEVRGAQDTFLKDTFGTPAAPTIAVTSETVAHLKLTNAHLAEGGKLYRRHCLQCHNMAGDGRGTSGATIPFPRDYRQGQFKFVSSGESGKPRRADLVRTIAEGLKATPMPSFGLLQEGERDLLAGYVTYLAIRGQVEFESLRALAAGETNDPGARLKAVLAEWEKAESAPPIPTEPDDGPVGGPKHQDAVRRGFALFTAKVDNSCISCHGEFGRKPVLRYDVWGTVAKPADFTQLTLKSGSRPEDVFARVRGGIPAVGMPAHPKYSDREVWDLVRFVRSAPYMAQLPPDVLSAVYPK
;
A
#
# COMPACT_ATOMS: atom_id res chain seq x y z
N MET A 1 -42.99 -2.97 43.94
CA MET A 1 -42.66 -1.60 44.39
C MET A 1 -42.10 -0.85 43.20
N ALA A 2 -42.85 0.13 42.68
CA ALA A 2 -42.47 0.94 41.53
C ALA A 2 -41.72 2.19 42.02
N VAL A 3 -40.60 2.50 41.38
CA VAL A 3 -39.82 3.72 41.65
C VAL A 3 -39.94 4.65 40.44
N THR A 4 -40.50 5.82 40.69
CA THR A 4 -40.63 6.96 39.76
C THR A 4 -39.44 7.91 39.92
N TYR A 5 -38.93 8.42 38.81
CA TYR A 5 -37.93 9.50 38.75
C TYR A 5 -38.60 10.85 38.46
N PRO A 6 -38.22 11.96 39.13
CA PRO A 6 -38.62 13.29 38.70
C PRO A 6 -37.46 14.09 38.09
N GLY A 7 -37.75 14.71 36.93
CA GLY A 7 -37.75 16.16 36.81
C GLY A 7 -36.47 16.89 36.36
N ARG A 8 -36.47 17.33 35.10
CA ARG A 8 -35.49 18.21 34.43
C ARG A 8 -35.52 19.66 34.94
N GLY A 9 -34.33 20.27 35.13
CA GLY A 9 -34.16 21.71 35.36
C GLY A 9 -34.09 22.54 34.07
N ARG A 10 -34.75 23.71 34.07
CA ARG A 10 -34.76 24.72 33.00
C ARG A 10 -33.72 25.82 33.31
N PHE A 11 -32.85 26.17 32.37
CA PHE A 11 -32.03 27.39 32.44
C PHE A 11 -32.69 28.54 31.66
N ARG A 12 -32.77 29.71 32.28
CA ARG A 12 -33.29 30.97 31.71
C ARG A 12 -32.17 31.70 30.97
N VAL A 13 -32.49 32.21 29.78
CA VAL A 13 -31.66 33.14 29.01
C VAL A 13 -32.01 34.56 29.42
N ALA A 14 -31.02 35.37 29.78
CA ALA A 14 -31.16 36.81 29.95
C ALA A 14 -30.60 37.51 28.71
N VAL A 15 -31.42 38.37 28.11
CA VAL A 15 -31.08 39.24 26.99
C VAL A 15 -30.58 40.56 27.57
N SER A 16 -29.39 41.01 27.15
CA SER A 16 -28.91 42.37 27.43
C SER A 16 -28.65 43.13 26.12
N THR A 17 -29.08 44.38 26.18
CA THR A 17 -29.34 45.34 25.12
C THR A 17 -28.06 45.93 24.52
N ALA A 18 -28.14 46.29 23.24
CA ALA A 18 -27.09 46.89 22.44
C ALA A 18 -26.67 48.29 22.91
N LEU A 19 -25.37 48.61 22.74
CA LEU A 19 -24.86 49.97 22.66
C LEU A 19 -23.93 50.07 21.43
N LEU A 20 -24.33 50.90 20.46
CA LEU A 20 -23.51 51.32 19.32
C LEU A 20 -22.51 52.38 19.79
N VAL A 21 -21.22 52.16 19.54
CA VAL A 21 -20.18 53.21 19.58
C VAL A 21 -19.38 53.13 18.29
N THR A 22 -19.30 54.29 17.64
CA THR A 22 -18.76 54.57 16.30
C THR A 22 -17.24 54.50 16.20
N CYS A 23 -16.79 54.14 14.99
CA CYS A 23 -15.41 54.15 14.49
C CYS A 23 -14.55 55.34 14.93
N SER A 24 -13.28 55.06 15.25
CA SER A 24 -12.15 55.94 14.95
C SER A 24 -10.86 55.13 14.76
N ALA A 25 -10.04 55.60 13.83
CA ALA A 25 -8.95 54.91 13.15
C ALA A 25 -7.86 54.32 14.07
N LEU A 26 -7.41 53.09 13.74
CA LEU A 26 -6.14 52.53 14.19
C LEU A 26 -5.33 52.05 12.98
N THR A 27 -4.38 52.90 12.59
CA THR A 27 -3.09 52.61 11.96
C THR A 27 -2.85 51.20 11.38
N LEU A 28 -2.72 51.15 10.06
CA LEU A 28 -2.14 50.04 9.30
C LEU A 28 -0.70 49.76 9.77
N LEU A 29 -0.51 48.64 10.46
CA LEU A 29 0.79 47.96 10.59
C LEU A 29 0.98 47.05 9.37
N PRO A 30 1.98 47.28 8.50
CA PRO A 30 2.36 46.30 7.49
C PRO A 30 3.32 45.30 8.14
N GLY A 31 2.97 44.01 8.15
CA GLY A 31 3.94 42.97 8.51
C GLY A 31 3.42 41.88 9.43
N CYS A 32 2.40 41.17 8.98
CA CYS A 32 2.25 39.75 9.29
C CYS A 32 1.77 39.07 8.01
N GLY A 33 2.68 39.01 7.01
CA GLY A 33 2.53 38.08 5.90
C GLY A 33 2.53 36.68 6.50
N GLY A 34 1.34 36.11 6.65
CA GLY A 34 1.15 34.77 7.18
C GLY A 34 2.06 33.79 6.45
N CYS A 35 2.55 32.80 7.21
CA CYS A 35 3.29 31.64 6.72
C CYS A 35 2.39 30.73 5.85
N THR A 36 1.88 31.24 4.73
CA THR A 36 0.94 30.55 3.84
C THR A 36 1.59 29.94 2.61
N SER A 37 2.89 30.21 2.35
CA SER A 37 3.60 29.48 1.31
C SER A 37 4.06 28.13 1.86
N THR A 38 3.41 27.07 1.40
CA THR A 38 4.00 25.74 1.43
C THR A 38 5.34 25.83 0.70
N PRO A 39 6.49 25.47 1.30
CA PRO A 39 7.74 25.62 0.59
C PRO A 39 7.68 24.76 -0.67
N ASP A 40 7.75 25.40 -1.82
CA ASP A 40 7.84 24.73 -3.11
C ASP A 40 9.17 23.98 -3.17
N TYR A 41 9.21 22.94 -4.01
CA TYR A 41 10.49 22.33 -4.34
C TYR A 41 11.38 23.38 -5.03
N PRO A 42 12.69 23.41 -4.73
CA PRO A 42 13.61 24.24 -5.50
C PRO A 42 13.47 23.92 -6.99
N PRO A 43 13.42 24.94 -7.88
CA PRO A 43 13.10 24.72 -9.30
C PRO A 43 14.14 23.87 -10.03
N ASN A 44 15.39 23.88 -9.55
CA ASN A 44 16.51 23.11 -10.09
C ASN A 44 16.72 21.75 -9.39
N LEU A 45 15.88 21.39 -8.42
CA LEU A 45 15.96 20.09 -7.77
C LEU A 45 15.62 18.99 -8.78
N THR A 46 16.40 17.92 -8.79
CA THR A 46 16.15 16.72 -9.60
C THR A 46 15.90 15.53 -8.69
N PHE A 47 15.22 14.51 -9.22
CA PHE A 47 15.16 13.23 -8.53
C PHE A 47 16.59 12.65 -8.43
N PRO A 48 16.95 12.04 -7.29
CA PRO A 48 18.28 11.46 -7.12
C PRO A 48 18.49 10.28 -8.09
N THR A 49 19.69 10.17 -8.65
CA THR A 49 20.13 9.01 -9.43
C THR A 49 20.08 7.75 -8.56
N ARG A 50 19.59 6.66 -9.13
CA ARG A 50 19.51 5.37 -8.42
C ARG A 50 20.90 4.81 -8.11
N ALA A 51 21.11 4.39 -6.86
CA ALA A 51 22.37 3.82 -6.40
C ALA A 51 22.22 2.48 -5.63
N ASP A 52 21.00 2.08 -5.29
CA ASP A 52 20.72 0.85 -4.53
C ASP A 52 20.94 -0.43 -5.34
N ARG A 53 20.93 -1.57 -4.65
CA ARG A 53 20.95 -2.90 -5.29
C ARG A 53 19.59 -3.25 -5.89
N LEU A 54 19.60 -3.75 -7.13
CA LEU A 54 18.43 -4.37 -7.74
C LEU A 54 18.40 -5.85 -7.41
N VAL A 55 17.25 -6.36 -7.02
CA VAL A 55 17.01 -7.78 -6.84
C VAL A 55 16.60 -8.38 -8.18
N LEU A 56 17.44 -9.24 -8.74
CA LEU A 56 17.22 -9.90 -10.03
C LEU A 56 16.58 -11.29 -9.85
N LYS A 57 16.99 -12.01 -8.81
CA LYS A 57 16.46 -13.32 -8.42
C LYS A 57 16.38 -13.40 -6.90
N LEU A 58 15.26 -13.89 -6.38
CA LEU A 58 15.11 -14.20 -4.96
C LEU A 58 15.69 -15.61 -4.65
N PRO A 59 16.14 -15.84 -3.41
CA PRO A 59 16.41 -17.20 -2.93
C PRO A 59 15.18 -18.10 -3.04
N ASP A 60 15.41 -19.36 -3.41
CA ASP A 60 14.34 -20.37 -3.55
C ASP A 60 13.88 -20.90 -2.17
N LYS A 61 14.75 -20.83 -1.16
CA LYS A 61 14.46 -21.27 0.21
C LYS A 61 13.70 -20.19 1.00
N PRO A 62 12.84 -20.58 1.95
CA PRO A 62 12.24 -19.65 2.92
C PRO A 62 13.28 -18.80 3.63
N ALA A 63 12.90 -17.57 4.00
CA ALA A 63 13.77 -16.71 4.79
C ALA A 63 13.91 -17.27 6.22
N PRO A 64 15.12 -17.26 6.81
CA PRO A 64 15.35 -17.86 8.13
C PRO A 64 14.81 -17.00 9.29
N ALA A 65 14.70 -15.68 9.08
CA ALA A 65 14.25 -14.72 10.09
C ALA A 65 13.61 -13.49 9.43
N THR A 66 12.95 -12.65 10.22
CA THR A 66 12.49 -11.32 9.77
C THR A 66 13.66 -10.35 9.64
N ASN A 67 13.48 -9.28 8.86
CA ASN A 67 14.50 -8.25 8.72
C ASN A 67 14.77 -7.48 10.01
N ASP A 68 16.02 -7.08 10.18
CA ASP A 68 16.45 -6.16 11.24
C ASP A 68 16.33 -4.69 10.81
N PRO A 69 15.79 -3.80 11.67
CA PRO A 69 15.81 -2.37 11.40
C PRO A 69 17.22 -1.84 11.15
N GLY A 70 17.39 -0.98 10.14
CA GLY A 70 18.70 -0.41 9.77
C GLY A 70 19.58 -1.31 8.92
N LYS A 71 19.21 -2.58 8.70
CA LYS A 71 20.06 -3.58 8.03
C LYS A 71 19.67 -3.90 6.59
N ARG A 72 18.72 -3.14 6.02
CA ARG A 72 18.13 -3.37 4.68
C ARG A 72 19.16 -3.67 3.59
N GLU A 73 20.16 -2.81 3.42
CA GLU A 73 21.12 -2.92 2.30
C GLU A 73 22.09 -4.10 2.49
N GLU A 74 22.48 -4.39 3.74
CA GLU A 74 23.32 -5.55 4.09
C GLU A 74 22.55 -6.85 3.82
N GLU A 75 21.28 -6.92 4.22
CA GLU A 75 20.41 -8.08 4.02
C GLU A 75 20.10 -8.33 2.53
N ILE A 76 19.85 -7.27 1.75
CA ILE A 76 19.66 -7.40 0.29
C ILE A 76 20.94 -7.91 -0.36
N ALA A 77 22.12 -7.41 0.03
CA ALA A 77 23.39 -7.90 -0.50
C ALA A 77 23.64 -9.37 -0.14
N ALA A 78 23.23 -9.80 1.05
CA ALA A 78 23.39 -11.18 1.50
C ALA A 78 22.58 -12.21 0.69
N LEU A 79 21.56 -11.79 -0.07
CA LEU A 79 20.76 -12.68 -0.91
C LEU A 79 21.61 -13.47 -1.93
N ASP A 80 22.71 -12.90 -2.42
CA ASP A 80 23.62 -13.57 -3.36
C ASP A 80 24.21 -14.85 -2.74
N SER A 81 24.52 -14.81 -1.44
CA SER A 81 25.04 -15.97 -0.69
C SER A 81 23.96 -17.00 -0.35
N LEU A 82 22.68 -16.65 -0.54
CA LEU A 82 21.51 -17.50 -0.27
C LEU A 82 20.92 -18.09 -1.56
N GLY A 83 21.60 -17.96 -2.70
CA GLY A 83 21.13 -18.46 -4.00
C GLY A 83 20.20 -17.49 -4.76
N GLY A 84 20.05 -16.27 -4.25
CA GLY A 84 19.50 -15.14 -5.00
C GLY A 84 20.53 -14.50 -5.94
N LYS A 85 20.14 -13.40 -6.58
CA LYS A 85 21.01 -12.59 -7.44
C LYS A 85 20.63 -11.13 -7.34
N THR A 86 21.61 -10.28 -7.05
CA THR A 86 21.48 -8.82 -7.00
C THR A 86 22.53 -8.15 -7.88
N VAL A 87 22.28 -6.89 -8.23
CA VAL A 87 23.25 -6.05 -8.96
C VAL A 87 23.29 -4.66 -8.34
N LEU A 88 24.49 -4.13 -8.10
CA LEU A 88 24.66 -2.76 -7.63
C LEU A 88 24.63 -1.81 -8.84
N VAL A 89 23.70 -0.85 -8.85
CA VAL A 89 23.50 0.07 -10.00
C VAL A 89 24.73 0.93 -10.28
N THR A 90 25.52 1.27 -9.25
CA THR A 90 26.78 2.01 -9.41
C THR A 90 27.86 1.21 -10.16
N GLY A 91 27.68 -0.11 -10.30
CA GLY A 91 28.53 -0.97 -11.12
C GLY A 91 28.26 -0.91 -12.64
N LEU A 92 27.14 -0.30 -13.07
CA LEU A 92 26.89 -0.02 -14.50
C LEU A 92 27.82 1.12 -14.99
N SER A 93 27.91 1.36 -16.30
CA SER A 93 28.70 2.49 -16.79
C SER A 93 28.03 3.83 -16.46
N THR A 94 28.83 4.89 -16.35
CA THR A 94 28.32 6.26 -16.18
C THR A 94 27.50 6.71 -17.39
N GLU A 95 27.84 6.29 -18.61
CA GLU A 95 27.04 6.63 -19.79
C GLU A 95 25.66 5.98 -19.71
N VAL A 96 25.58 4.71 -19.34
CA VAL A 96 24.32 3.97 -19.20
C VAL A 96 23.40 4.62 -18.16
N ARG A 97 23.95 4.95 -16.98
CA ARG A 97 23.17 5.67 -15.95
C ARG A 97 22.76 7.07 -16.39
N GLY A 98 23.67 7.82 -17.01
CA GLY A 98 23.37 9.18 -17.48
C GLY A 98 22.29 9.22 -18.56
N ALA A 99 22.28 8.26 -19.48
CA ALA A 99 21.23 8.11 -20.49
C ALA A 99 19.87 7.80 -19.85
N GLN A 100 19.84 6.91 -18.85
CA GLN A 100 18.62 6.60 -18.10
C GLN A 100 18.11 7.83 -17.31
N ASP A 101 19.00 8.55 -16.62
CA ASP A 101 18.64 9.76 -15.86
C ASP A 101 18.10 10.85 -16.77
N THR A 102 18.70 11.03 -17.95
CA THR A 102 18.22 11.98 -18.97
C THR A 102 16.83 11.61 -19.44
N PHE A 103 16.62 10.34 -19.84
CA PHE A 103 15.30 9.86 -20.25
C PHE A 103 14.25 10.09 -19.16
N LEU A 104 14.57 9.77 -17.90
CA LEU A 104 13.64 9.95 -16.79
C LEU A 104 13.32 11.41 -16.54
N LYS A 105 14.30 12.31 -16.65
CA LYS A 105 14.10 13.75 -16.48
C LYS A 105 13.23 14.31 -17.61
N ASP A 106 13.51 13.96 -18.86
CA ASP A 106 12.76 14.46 -20.01
C ASP A 106 11.32 13.93 -20.02
N THR A 107 11.14 12.67 -19.60
CA THR A 107 9.83 12.02 -19.60
C THR A 107 9.00 12.36 -18.37
N PHE A 108 9.62 12.40 -17.19
CA PHE A 108 8.90 12.52 -15.92
C PHE A 108 9.06 13.89 -15.23
N GLY A 109 9.94 14.75 -15.72
CA GLY A 109 10.20 16.07 -15.17
C GLY A 109 10.98 16.03 -13.85
N THR A 110 10.72 17.03 -13.00
CA THR A 110 11.40 17.23 -11.72
C THR A 110 10.40 17.17 -10.57
N PRO A 111 10.84 17.10 -9.29
CA PRO A 111 9.93 17.24 -8.15
C PRO A 111 9.11 18.53 -8.17
N ALA A 112 9.68 19.64 -8.69
CA ALA A 112 9.00 20.94 -8.80
C ALA A 112 8.03 21.02 -9.99
N ALA A 113 8.32 20.29 -11.06
CA ALA A 113 7.49 20.24 -12.27
C ALA A 113 7.34 18.78 -12.75
N PRO A 114 6.59 17.94 -12.01
CA PRO A 114 6.38 16.56 -12.38
C PRO A 114 5.45 16.47 -13.59
N THR A 115 5.75 15.58 -14.52
CA THR A 115 4.99 15.37 -15.76
C THR A 115 5.04 13.90 -16.16
N ILE A 116 4.20 13.48 -17.10
CA ILE A 116 4.45 12.27 -17.88
C ILE A 116 4.35 12.71 -19.34
N ALA A 117 5.48 12.86 -20.01
CA ALA A 117 5.58 13.45 -21.35
C ALA A 117 5.11 12.48 -22.47
N VAL A 118 3.94 11.89 -22.28
CA VAL A 118 3.22 11.09 -23.28
C VAL A 118 1.76 11.51 -23.28
N THR A 119 1.23 11.85 -24.46
CA THR A 119 -0.20 12.12 -24.60
C THR A 119 -0.92 10.78 -24.70
N SER A 120 -1.69 10.43 -23.67
CA SER A 120 -2.55 9.26 -23.69
C SER A 120 -3.81 9.51 -22.87
N GLU A 121 -4.93 8.95 -23.31
CA GLU A 121 -6.18 8.95 -22.55
C GLU A 121 -6.00 8.29 -21.17
N THR A 122 -5.12 7.28 -21.09
CA THR A 122 -4.70 6.62 -19.86
C THR A 122 -4.14 7.60 -18.81
N VAL A 123 -3.28 8.54 -19.18
CA VAL A 123 -2.74 9.54 -18.24
C VAL A 123 -3.85 10.39 -17.63
N ALA A 124 -4.87 10.74 -18.43
CA ALA A 124 -6.03 11.48 -17.96
C ALA A 124 -6.93 10.62 -17.05
N HIS A 125 -7.23 9.38 -17.46
CA HIS A 125 -8.08 8.47 -16.69
C HIS A 125 -7.47 8.10 -15.32
N LEU A 126 -6.15 7.89 -15.27
CA LEU A 126 -5.40 7.67 -14.03
C LEU A 126 -5.23 8.95 -13.17
N LYS A 127 -5.73 10.10 -13.65
CA LYS A 127 -5.59 11.44 -13.05
C LYS A 127 -4.13 11.82 -12.78
N LEU A 128 -3.28 11.69 -13.78
CA LEU A 128 -1.84 11.98 -13.71
C LEU A 128 -1.47 13.26 -14.49
N THR A 129 -2.37 14.26 -14.49
CA THR A 129 -2.09 15.55 -15.14
C THR A 129 -1.02 16.33 -14.38
N ASN A 130 -0.27 17.19 -15.08
CA ASN A 130 0.84 17.95 -14.46
C ASN A 130 0.38 18.78 -13.25
N ALA A 131 -0.81 19.39 -13.31
CA ALA A 131 -1.37 20.13 -12.19
C ALA A 131 -1.67 19.22 -10.98
N HIS A 132 -2.26 18.05 -11.22
CA HIS A 132 -2.54 17.05 -10.19
C HIS A 132 -1.26 16.54 -9.52
N LEU A 133 -0.23 16.29 -10.33
CA LEU A 133 1.07 15.82 -9.85
C LEU A 133 1.84 16.92 -9.10
N ALA A 134 1.78 18.17 -9.54
CA ALA A 134 2.44 19.28 -8.85
C ALA A 134 1.87 19.50 -7.44
N GLU A 135 0.55 19.53 -7.30
CA GLU A 135 -0.11 19.67 -5.99
C GLU A 135 0.08 18.41 -5.12
N GLY A 136 -0.03 17.21 -5.70
CA GLY A 136 0.26 15.96 -5.01
C GLY A 136 1.71 15.87 -4.51
N GLY A 137 2.66 16.39 -5.29
CA GLY A 137 4.08 16.43 -4.92
C GLY A 137 4.37 17.30 -3.70
N LYS A 138 3.68 18.44 -3.57
CA LYS A 138 3.78 19.32 -2.38
C LYS A 138 3.26 18.62 -1.12
N LEU A 139 2.12 17.94 -1.23
CA LEU A 139 1.56 17.15 -0.14
C LEU A 139 2.47 15.98 0.24
N TYR A 140 2.99 15.25 -0.76
CA TYR A 140 3.91 14.14 -0.54
C TYR A 140 5.18 14.57 0.18
N ARG A 141 5.74 15.72 -0.19
CA ARG A 141 6.91 16.33 0.48
C ARG A 141 6.67 16.48 1.98
N ARG A 142 5.48 16.95 2.35
CA ARG A 142 5.11 17.25 3.74
C ARG A 142 4.82 15.99 4.54
N HIS A 143 4.14 15.02 3.93
CA HIS A 143 3.52 13.92 4.66
C HIS A 143 4.20 12.56 4.48
N CYS A 144 4.90 12.34 3.38
CA CYS A 144 5.36 11.00 2.97
C CYS A 144 6.87 10.91 2.81
N LEU A 145 7.54 12.00 2.42
CA LEU A 145 8.96 12.04 2.06
C LEU A 145 9.88 11.52 3.18
N GLN A 146 9.56 11.78 4.45
CA GLN A 146 10.38 11.36 5.59
C GLN A 146 10.56 9.83 5.69
N CYS A 147 9.57 9.05 5.22
CA CYS A 147 9.63 7.59 5.22
C CYS A 147 9.88 7.03 3.81
N HIS A 148 9.15 7.52 2.82
CA HIS A 148 9.17 6.98 1.46
C HIS A 148 10.22 7.61 0.54
N ASN A 149 10.90 8.67 0.99
CA ASN A 149 11.90 9.45 0.26
C ASN A 149 11.36 10.12 -1.02
N MET A 150 12.18 10.98 -1.63
CA MET A 150 11.81 11.77 -2.81
C MET A 150 11.46 10.92 -4.03
N ALA A 151 12.22 9.85 -4.30
CA ALA A 151 11.98 8.96 -5.43
C ALA A 151 11.00 7.81 -5.12
N GLY A 152 10.44 7.77 -3.90
CA GLY A 152 9.54 6.68 -3.49
C GLY A 152 10.24 5.35 -3.18
N ASP A 153 11.52 5.37 -2.82
CA ASP A 153 12.35 4.18 -2.62
C ASP A 153 12.24 3.53 -1.22
N GLY A 154 11.47 4.15 -0.32
CA GLY A 154 11.32 3.69 1.06
C GLY A 154 12.55 3.92 1.94
N ARG A 155 13.49 4.78 1.53
CA ARG A 155 14.76 5.10 2.21
C ARG A 155 14.78 6.53 2.76
N GLY A 156 13.62 7.02 3.20
CA GLY A 156 13.56 8.31 3.88
C GLY A 156 14.35 8.27 5.20
N THR A 157 14.66 9.44 5.77
CA THR A 157 15.48 9.56 6.98
C THR A 157 14.98 8.71 8.14
N SER A 158 13.65 8.60 8.32
CA SER A 158 13.05 7.72 9.33
C SER A 158 12.74 6.31 8.81
N GLY A 159 12.77 6.10 7.49
CA GLY A 159 12.47 4.81 6.86
C GLY A 159 13.52 3.74 7.11
N ALA A 160 14.76 4.14 7.38
CA ALA A 160 15.87 3.22 7.60
C ALA A 160 15.75 2.43 8.92
N THR A 161 15.12 2.99 9.96
CA THR A 161 15.13 2.44 11.34
C THR A 161 13.81 1.80 11.75
N ILE A 162 12.87 1.65 10.82
CA ILE A 162 11.55 1.07 11.04
C ILE A 162 11.31 -0.10 10.09
N PRO A 163 10.28 -0.94 10.30
CA PRO A 163 9.85 -1.89 9.28
C PRO A 163 9.69 -1.17 7.94
N PHE A 164 10.40 -1.64 6.91
CA PHE A 164 10.72 -0.81 5.75
C PHE A 164 9.47 -0.25 5.07
N PRO A 165 9.42 1.08 4.84
CA PRO A 165 8.39 1.70 4.02
C PRO A 165 8.37 1.07 2.62
N ARG A 166 7.20 1.07 1.98
CA ARG A 166 7.05 0.54 0.63
C ARG A 166 7.94 1.32 -0.35
N ASP A 167 8.77 0.58 -1.08
CA ASP A 167 9.48 1.06 -2.27
C ASP A 167 8.54 0.93 -3.48
N TYR A 168 8.12 2.07 -4.02
CA TYR A 168 7.17 2.15 -5.13
C TYR A 168 7.81 1.81 -6.47
N ARG A 169 9.15 1.83 -6.58
CA ARG A 169 9.85 1.81 -7.86
C ARG A 169 9.86 0.45 -8.56
N GLN A 170 9.30 -0.60 -7.97
CA GLN A 170 9.04 -1.84 -8.68
C GLN A 170 7.60 -1.89 -9.23
N GLY A 171 6.79 -0.86 -8.97
CA GLY A 171 5.38 -0.80 -9.33
C GLY A 171 4.51 -1.84 -8.62
N GLN A 172 5.00 -2.52 -7.59
CA GLN A 172 4.27 -3.58 -6.89
C GLN A 172 3.67 -3.08 -5.58
N PHE A 173 2.45 -3.51 -5.26
CA PHE A 173 1.76 -3.18 -4.02
C PHE A 173 1.17 -4.44 -3.37
N LYS A 174 1.16 -4.46 -2.03
CA LYS A 174 0.67 -5.63 -1.27
C LYS A 174 -0.85 -5.64 -1.10
N PHE A 175 -1.50 -4.47 -1.22
CA PHE A 175 -2.91 -4.30 -0.90
C PHE A 175 -3.66 -3.73 -2.10
N VAL A 176 -4.08 -4.62 -3.00
CA VAL A 176 -4.73 -4.26 -4.28
C VAL A 176 -6.02 -5.04 -4.50
N SER A 177 -7.04 -4.40 -5.07
CA SER A 177 -8.33 -5.02 -5.44
C SER A 177 -8.44 -5.37 -6.92
N SER A 178 -7.39 -5.11 -7.70
CA SER A 178 -7.34 -5.25 -9.16
C SER A 178 -6.99 -6.65 -9.68
N GLY A 179 -6.77 -7.62 -8.78
CA GLY A 179 -6.37 -8.98 -9.12
C GLY A 179 -4.86 -9.20 -9.08
N GLU A 180 -4.35 -10.01 -10.02
CA GLU A 180 -3.04 -10.67 -9.92
C GLU A 180 -1.85 -9.80 -10.36
N SER A 181 -2.08 -8.58 -10.87
CA SER A 181 -1.00 -7.72 -11.37
C SER A 181 -0.15 -7.11 -10.25
N GLY A 182 -0.69 -7.00 -9.05
CA GLY A 182 -0.05 -6.25 -7.96
C GLY A 182 -0.11 -4.73 -8.11
N LYS A 183 -0.83 -4.20 -9.10
CA LYS A 183 -1.06 -2.75 -9.30
C LYS A 183 -2.34 -2.31 -8.56
N PRO A 184 -2.31 -1.31 -7.67
CA PRO A 184 -3.51 -0.88 -6.97
C PRO A 184 -4.43 -0.09 -7.90
N ARG A 185 -5.73 -0.15 -7.63
CA ARG A 185 -6.66 0.88 -8.12
C ARG A 185 -6.41 2.18 -7.38
N ARG A 186 -6.83 3.30 -7.95
CA ARG A 186 -6.82 4.59 -7.24
C ARG A 186 -7.55 4.51 -5.91
N ALA A 187 -8.70 3.84 -5.88
CA ALA A 187 -9.49 3.63 -4.66
C ALA A 187 -8.74 2.84 -3.57
N ASP A 188 -7.83 1.94 -3.96
CA ASP A 188 -6.98 1.20 -3.00
C ASP A 188 -5.94 2.11 -2.36
N LEU A 189 -5.29 2.96 -3.15
CA LEU A 189 -4.31 3.93 -2.64
C LEU A 189 -4.98 4.96 -1.74
N VAL A 190 -6.10 5.55 -2.17
CA VAL A 190 -6.84 6.53 -1.35
C VAL A 190 -7.26 5.92 -0.02
N ARG A 191 -7.78 4.68 -0.02
CA ARG A 191 -8.14 3.96 1.20
C ARG A 191 -6.92 3.70 2.10
N THR A 192 -5.83 3.20 1.51
CA THR A 192 -4.59 2.92 2.26
C THR A 192 -4.04 4.18 2.91
N ILE A 193 -4.08 5.33 2.22
CA ILE A 193 -3.66 6.63 2.76
C ILE A 193 -4.63 7.09 3.86
N ALA A 194 -5.93 6.97 3.64
CA ALA A 194 -6.93 7.37 4.62
C ALA A 194 -6.82 6.57 5.93
N GLU A 195 -6.66 5.26 5.84
CA GLU A 195 -6.70 4.36 7.01
C GLU A 195 -5.33 4.12 7.65
N GLY A 196 -4.25 4.33 6.90
CA GLY A 196 -2.91 3.87 7.27
C GLY A 196 -2.78 2.35 7.22
N LEU A 197 -1.70 1.82 7.80
CA LEU A 197 -1.51 0.37 7.93
C LEU A 197 -1.33 0.00 9.39
N LYS A 198 -2.25 -0.82 9.90
CA LYS A 198 -2.28 -1.23 11.31
C LYS A 198 -1.01 -2.01 11.68
N ALA A 199 -0.56 -1.85 12.92
CA ALA A 199 0.68 -2.45 13.43
C ALA A 199 1.92 -2.11 12.59
N THR A 200 1.92 -0.95 11.94
CA THR A 200 3.09 -0.39 11.27
C THR A 200 3.21 1.11 11.56
N PRO A 201 4.37 1.72 11.25
CA PRO A 201 4.54 3.16 11.36
C PRO A 201 3.79 3.99 10.31
N MET A 202 3.10 3.38 9.33
CA MET A 202 2.34 4.12 8.32
C MET A 202 1.02 4.63 8.93
N PRO A 203 0.90 5.93 9.25
CA PRO A 203 -0.24 6.46 9.99
C PRO A 203 -1.47 6.61 9.09
N SER A 204 -2.61 6.86 9.72
CA SER A 204 -3.81 7.32 9.02
C SER A 204 -3.68 8.79 8.64
N PHE A 205 -4.05 9.11 7.40
CA PHE A 205 -4.23 10.49 6.93
C PHE A 205 -5.72 10.83 6.80
N GLY A 206 -6.55 10.27 7.68
CA GLY A 206 -8.00 10.47 7.73
C GLY A 206 -8.42 11.93 7.90
N LEU A 207 -7.54 12.76 8.47
CA LEU A 207 -7.77 14.20 8.69
C LEU A 207 -7.53 15.07 7.45
N LEU A 208 -6.85 14.55 6.42
CA LEU A 208 -6.74 15.25 5.14
C LEU A 208 -8.07 15.20 4.40
N GLN A 209 -8.35 16.22 3.58
CA GLN A 209 -9.53 16.23 2.72
C GLN A 209 -9.45 15.09 1.70
N GLU A 210 -10.60 14.63 1.21
CA GLU A 210 -10.64 13.58 0.21
C GLU A 210 -9.84 13.93 -1.06
N GLY A 211 -9.98 15.18 -1.54
CA GLY A 211 -9.19 15.67 -2.67
C GLY A 211 -7.68 15.67 -2.42
N GLU A 212 -7.22 15.96 -1.20
CA GLU A 212 -5.79 15.90 -0.85
C GLU A 212 -5.27 14.45 -0.84
N ARG A 213 -6.07 13.50 -0.35
CA ARG A 213 -5.73 12.07 -0.42
C ARG A 213 -5.71 11.55 -1.86
N ASP A 214 -6.62 12.03 -2.70
CA ASP A 214 -6.65 11.74 -4.14
C ASP A 214 -5.40 12.33 -4.85
N LEU A 215 -4.96 13.54 -4.49
CA LEU A 215 -3.69 14.13 -4.93
C LEU A 215 -2.47 13.28 -4.53
N LEU A 216 -2.40 12.84 -3.26
CA LEU A 216 -1.34 11.95 -2.79
C LEU A 216 -1.34 10.60 -3.52
N ALA A 217 -2.52 10.00 -3.74
CA ALA A 217 -2.64 8.75 -4.49
C ALA A 217 -2.10 8.89 -5.92
N GLY A 218 -2.44 9.99 -6.61
CA GLY A 218 -1.90 10.30 -7.93
C GLY A 218 -0.37 10.42 -7.94
N TYR A 219 0.21 11.11 -6.95
CA TYR A 219 1.66 11.26 -6.87
C TYR A 219 2.39 9.95 -6.55
N VAL A 220 1.81 9.09 -5.70
CA VAL A 220 2.33 7.73 -5.44
C VAL A 220 2.30 6.88 -6.72
N THR A 221 1.21 6.92 -7.49
CA THR A 221 1.12 6.25 -8.79
C THR A 221 2.19 6.77 -9.76
N TYR A 222 2.40 8.09 -9.83
CA TYR A 222 3.46 8.68 -10.64
C TYR A 222 4.87 8.19 -10.26
N LEU A 223 5.21 8.19 -8.97
CA LEU A 223 6.50 7.67 -8.50
C LEU A 223 6.66 6.18 -8.80
N ALA A 224 5.57 5.41 -8.71
CA ALA A 224 5.58 3.99 -9.03
C ALA A 224 5.81 3.73 -10.53
N ILE A 225 5.15 4.48 -11.42
CA ILE A 225 5.35 4.39 -12.88
C ILE A 225 6.78 4.81 -13.25
N ARG A 226 7.23 6.00 -12.82
CA ARG A 226 8.60 6.50 -13.05
C ARG A 226 9.64 5.49 -12.59
N GLY A 227 9.48 5.01 -11.36
CA GLY A 227 10.40 4.08 -10.74
C GLY A 227 10.39 2.70 -11.40
N GLN A 228 9.24 2.18 -11.82
CA GLN A 228 9.15 0.88 -12.50
C GLN A 228 9.85 0.92 -13.86
N VAL A 229 9.68 2.01 -14.62
CA VAL A 229 10.42 2.21 -15.88
C VAL A 229 11.92 2.20 -15.61
N GLU A 230 12.39 2.97 -14.62
CA GLU A 230 13.80 2.97 -14.21
C GLU A 230 14.29 1.57 -13.79
N PHE A 231 13.54 0.88 -12.92
CA PHE A 231 13.91 -0.43 -12.39
C PHE A 231 14.06 -1.46 -13.50
N GLU A 232 13.04 -1.59 -14.36
CA GLU A 232 13.03 -2.60 -15.42
C GLU A 232 14.07 -2.30 -16.51
N SER A 233 14.30 -1.02 -16.83
CA SER A 233 15.36 -0.60 -17.74
C SER A 233 16.75 -0.96 -17.22
N LEU A 234 17.06 -0.57 -15.97
CA LEU A 234 18.36 -0.89 -15.37
C LEU A 234 18.54 -2.40 -15.16
N ARG A 235 17.45 -3.13 -14.90
CA ARG A 235 17.45 -4.60 -14.81
C ARG A 235 17.84 -5.25 -16.13
N ALA A 236 17.22 -4.83 -17.24
CA ALA A 236 17.52 -5.33 -18.58
C ALA A 236 18.98 -5.02 -18.96
N LEU A 237 19.42 -3.78 -18.73
CA LEU A 237 20.80 -3.36 -19.00
C LEU A 237 21.82 -4.15 -18.19
N ALA A 238 21.55 -4.40 -16.91
CA ALA A 238 22.40 -5.23 -16.06
C ALA A 238 22.45 -6.70 -16.49
N ALA A 239 21.43 -7.19 -17.20
CA ALA A 239 21.40 -8.51 -17.79
C ALA A 239 22.04 -8.57 -19.20
N GLY A 240 22.51 -7.43 -19.74
CA GLY A 240 23.03 -7.34 -21.11
C GLY A 240 21.95 -7.36 -22.19
N GLU A 241 20.69 -7.10 -21.81
CA GLU A 241 19.55 -7.06 -22.70
C GLU A 241 19.37 -5.67 -23.33
N THR A 242 18.63 -5.62 -24.45
CA THR A 242 18.23 -4.34 -25.06
C THR A 242 17.23 -3.60 -24.16
N ASN A 243 17.33 -2.27 -24.11
CA ASN A 243 16.43 -1.43 -23.32
C ASN A 243 15.72 -0.41 -24.21
N ASP A 244 14.40 -0.46 -24.21
CA ASP A 244 13.52 0.58 -24.77
C ASP A 244 12.63 1.13 -23.64
N PRO A 245 13.05 2.24 -23.01
CA PRO A 245 12.30 2.80 -21.89
C PRO A 245 10.98 3.48 -22.33
N GLY A 246 10.83 3.83 -23.61
CA GLY A 246 9.57 4.36 -24.16
C GLY A 246 8.51 3.27 -24.32
N ALA A 247 8.89 2.13 -24.92
CA ALA A 247 8.03 0.96 -24.97
C ALA A 247 7.67 0.44 -23.58
N ARG A 248 8.64 0.48 -22.65
CA ARG A 248 8.44 0.15 -21.23
C ARG A 248 7.37 1.03 -20.59
N LEU A 249 7.45 2.35 -20.75
CA LEU A 249 6.45 3.28 -20.22
C LEU A 249 5.05 2.95 -20.76
N LYS A 250 4.91 2.68 -22.07
CA LYS A 250 3.63 2.31 -22.66
C LYS A 250 3.06 1.03 -22.04
N ALA A 251 3.89 0.01 -21.83
CA ALA A 251 3.48 -1.24 -21.18
C ALA A 251 3.04 -1.00 -19.72
N VAL A 252 3.83 -0.25 -18.95
CA VAL A 252 3.51 0.09 -17.56
C VAL A 252 2.18 0.83 -17.47
N LEU A 253 1.95 1.85 -18.31
CA LEU A 253 0.68 2.58 -18.33
C LEU A 253 -0.50 1.66 -18.65
N ALA A 254 -0.36 0.71 -19.58
CA ALA A 254 -1.40 -0.26 -19.89
C ALA A 254 -1.70 -1.22 -18.71
N GLU A 255 -0.68 -1.61 -17.92
CA GLU A 255 -0.88 -2.41 -16.70
C GLU A 255 -1.69 -1.65 -15.64
N TRP A 256 -1.37 -0.36 -15.44
CA TRP A 256 -2.10 0.51 -14.51
C TRP A 256 -3.53 0.78 -14.98
N GLU A 257 -3.75 1.01 -16.27
CA GLU A 257 -5.08 1.17 -16.87
C GLU A 257 -5.96 -0.08 -16.67
N LYS A 258 -5.38 -1.25 -16.96
CA LYS A 258 -6.04 -2.54 -16.75
C LYS A 258 -6.41 -2.74 -15.28
N ALA A 259 -5.53 -2.34 -14.36
CA ALA A 259 -5.81 -2.44 -12.94
C ALA A 259 -6.93 -1.51 -12.49
N GLU A 260 -6.95 -0.26 -12.98
CA GLU A 260 -8.00 0.72 -12.66
C GLU A 260 -9.39 0.26 -13.13
N SER A 261 -9.42 -0.37 -14.31
CA SER A 261 -10.62 -0.94 -14.93
C SER A 261 -11.05 -2.30 -14.37
N ALA A 262 -10.36 -2.81 -13.34
CA ALA A 262 -10.73 -4.07 -12.73
C ALA A 262 -12.17 -4.02 -12.16
N PRO A 263 -12.94 -5.11 -12.31
CA PRO A 263 -14.31 -5.16 -11.81
C PRO A 263 -14.34 -4.94 -10.29
N PRO A 264 -15.46 -4.40 -9.75
CA PRO A 264 -15.62 -4.32 -8.31
C PRO A 264 -15.59 -5.71 -7.69
N ILE A 265 -15.23 -5.75 -6.40
CA ILE A 265 -15.30 -6.99 -5.62
C ILE A 265 -16.78 -7.40 -5.51
N PRO A 266 -17.12 -8.68 -5.74
CA PRO A 266 -18.48 -9.18 -5.59
C PRO A 266 -19.07 -8.86 -4.22
N THR A 267 -20.39 -8.75 -4.10
CA THR A 267 -21.02 -8.52 -2.80
C THR A 267 -20.87 -9.76 -1.91
N GLU A 268 -20.59 -9.52 -0.63
CA GLU A 268 -20.55 -10.56 0.39
C GLU A 268 -21.93 -11.23 0.57
N PRO A 269 -22.06 -12.57 0.49
CA PRO A 269 -23.34 -13.25 0.70
C PRO A 269 -23.88 -13.09 2.13
N ASP A 270 -25.20 -12.93 2.26
CA ASP A 270 -25.86 -12.93 3.57
C ASP A 270 -25.93 -14.37 4.14
N ASP A 271 -25.07 -14.64 5.11
CA ASP A 271 -25.01 -15.91 5.84
C ASP A 271 -25.76 -15.83 7.19
N GLY A 272 -26.63 -14.84 7.36
CA GLY A 272 -27.36 -14.60 8.60
C GLY A 272 -26.47 -14.07 9.73
N PRO A 273 -26.98 -14.06 10.97
CA PRO A 273 -26.25 -13.51 12.10
C PRO A 273 -24.99 -14.32 12.41
N VAL A 274 -23.94 -13.63 12.86
CA VAL A 274 -22.70 -14.25 13.34
C VAL A 274 -23.01 -15.31 14.38
N GLY A 275 -22.47 -16.51 14.19
CA GLY A 275 -22.70 -17.66 15.07
C GLY A 275 -23.97 -18.47 14.79
N GLY A 276 -24.87 -17.97 13.92
CA GLY A 276 -26.06 -18.72 13.47
C GLY A 276 -25.71 -19.89 12.53
N PRO A 277 -26.65 -20.81 12.25
CA PRO A 277 -26.36 -22.04 11.49
C PRO A 277 -25.71 -21.80 10.12
N LYS A 278 -26.25 -20.88 9.32
CA LYS A 278 -25.71 -20.55 7.99
C LYS A 278 -24.29 -19.95 8.07
N HIS A 279 -24.05 -19.07 9.04
CA HIS A 279 -22.71 -18.52 9.32
C HIS A 279 -21.73 -19.62 9.72
N GLN A 280 -22.11 -20.50 10.64
CA GLN A 280 -21.30 -21.63 11.10
C GLN A 280 -20.94 -22.57 9.93
N ASP A 281 -21.89 -22.83 9.02
CA ASP A 281 -21.63 -23.65 7.83
C ASP A 281 -20.68 -22.97 6.84
N ALA A 282 -20.77 -21.64 6.67
CA ALA A 282 -19.81 -20.88 5.88
C ALA A 282 -18.39 -20.93 6.47
N VAL A 283 -18.28 -20.81 7.80
CA VAL A 283 -17.00 -20.97 8.50
C VAL A 283 -16.43 -22.38 8.30
N ARG A 284 -17.24 -23.44 8.37
CA ARG A 284 -16.78 -24.83 8.10
C ARG A 284 -16.27 -25.01 6.68
N ARG A 285 -16.99 -24.50 5.66
CA ARG A 285 -16.55 -24.57 4.26
C ARG A 285 -15.24 -23.83 4.05
N GLY A 286 -15.11 -22.63 4.62
CA GLY A 286 -13.87 -21.86 4.58
C GLY A 286 -12.70 -22.56 5.25
N PHE A 287 -12.93 -23.16 6.43
CA PHE A 287 -11.91 -23.94 7.14
C PHE A 287 -11.44 -25.15 6.32
N ALA A 288 -12.36 -25.86 5.66
CA ALA A 288 -12.03 -26.99 4.78
C ALA A 288 -11.15 -26.55 3.60
N LEU A 289 -11.47 -25.41 2.97
CA LEU A 289 -10.64 -24.84 1.90
C LEU A 289 -9.26 -24.39 2.42
N PHE A 290 -9.20 -23.78 3.60
CA PHE A 290 -7.94 -23.28 4.18
C PHE A 290 -6.95 -24.41 4.49
N THR A 291 -7.47 -25.54 4.98
CA THR A 291 -6.70 -26.70 5.42
C THR A 291 -6.54 -27.78 4.35
N ALA A 292 -7.13 -27.58 3.16
CA ALA A 292 -7.02 -28.50 2.04
C ALA A 292 -5.54 -28.72 1.66
N LYS A 293 -5.14 -29.97 1.51
CA LYS A 293 -3.78 -30.36 1.08
C LYS A 293 -3.67 -30.36 -0.44
N VAL A 294 -3.75 -29.17 -1.03
CA VAL A 294 -3.61 -28.91 -2.46
C VAL A 294 -2.40 -28.04 -2.75
N ASP A 295 -1.98 -27.97 -4.01
CA ASP A 295 -1.01 -26.98 -4.46
C ASP A 295 -1.51 -25.58 -4.09
N ASN A 296 -0.60 -24.73 -3.61
CA ASN A 296 -0.92 -23.40 -3.09
C ASN A 296 -1.88 -23.39 -1.88
N SER A 297 -1.92 -24.48 -1.10
CA SER A 297 -2.71 -24.52 0.15
C SER A 297 -2.33 -23.40 1.12
N CYS A 298 -3.34 -22.79 1.75
CA CYS A 298 -3.14 -21.66 2.67
C CYS A 298 -2.27 -22.06 3.86
N ILE A 299 -2.50 -23.25 4.42
CA ILE A 299 -1.78 -23.77 5.60
C ILE A 299 -0.28 -24.02 5.35
N SER A 300 0.15 -24.19 4.09
CA SER A 300 1.57 -24.40 3.77
C SER A 300 2.45 -23.19 4.09
N CYS A 301 1.88 -21.98 4.05
CA CYS A 301 2.54 -20.74 4.43
C CYS A 301 1.98 -20.16 5.74
N HIS A 302 0.67 -20.26 5.96
CA HIS A 302 0.00 -19.81 7.17
C HIS A 302 -0.13 -20.96 8.19
N GLY A 303 0.99 -21.63 8.49
CA GLY A 303 1.03 -22.76 9.43
C GLY A 303 0.46 -22.41 10.81
N GLU A 304 -0.30 -23.33 11.40
CA GLU A 304 -1.10 -23.10 12.61
C GLU A 304 -1.92 -21.79 12.53
N PHE A 305 -2.57 -21.57 11.38
CA PHE A 305 -3.40 -20.39 11.09
C PHE A 305 -2.62 -19.07 11.17
N GLY A 306 -1.30 -19.16 10.96
CA GLY A 306 -0.36 -18.05 10.92
C GLY A 306 0.43 -17.84 12.22
N ARG A 307 0.22 -18.65 13.26
CA ARG A 307 1.08 -18.66 14.47
C ARG A 307 2.46 -19.25 14.21
N LYS A 308 2.58 -20.18 13.26
CA LYS A 308 3.85 -20.73 12.76
C LYS A 308 4.01 -20.45 11.27
N PRO A 309 4.23 -19.19 10.88
CA PRO A 309 4.27 -18.80 9.49
C PRO A 309 5.58 -19.23 8.82
N VAL A 310 5.51 -19.60 7.54
CA VAL A 310 6.70 -19.79 6.70
C VAL A 310 7.07 -18.43 6.10
N LEU A 311 8.22 -17.89 6.50
CA LEU A 311 8.70 -16.61 6.00
C LEU A 311 9.13 -16.70 4.53
N ARG A 312 8.83 -15.66 3.75
CA ARG A 312 9.18 -15.60 2.32
C ARG A 312 9.94 -14.32 2.03
N TYR A 313 10.86 -14.37 1.07
CA TYR A 313 11.39 -13.14 0.50
C TYR A 313 10.33 -12.49 -0.39
N ASP A 314 10.25 -11.16 -0.33
CA ASP A 314 9.43 -10.36 -1.22
C ASP A 314 10.26 -9.76 -2.35
N VAL A 315 9.59 -9.23 -3.39
CA VAL A 315 10.25 -8.73 -4.61
C VAL A 315 11.28 -7.62 -4.36
N TRP A 316 11.24 -6.98 -3.19
CA TRP A 316 12.20 -5.97 -2.77
C TRP A 316 13.45 -6.54 -2.10
N GLY A 317 13.54 -7.88 -1.99
CA GLY A 317 14.63 -8.56 -1.29
C GLY A 317 14.51 -8.53 0.23
N THR A 318 13.36 -8.09 0.74
CA THR A 318 13.06 -8.09 2.18
C THR A 318 12.22 -9.31 2.54
N VAL A 319 11.83 -9.47 3.79
CA VAL A 319 11.11 -10.63 4.29
C VAL A 319 9.65 -10.26 4.55
N ALA A 320 8.75 -11.03 3.95
CA ALA A 320 7.34 -11.03 4.23
C ALA A 320 6.98 -12.13 5.23
N LYS A 321 6.31 -11.73 6.30
CA LYS A 321 5.69 -12.63 7.28
C LYS A 321 4.20 -12.81 6.94
N PRO A 322 3.73 -14.03 6.65
CA PRO A 322 2.31 -14.35 6.57
C PRO A 322 1.53 -13.87 7.81
N ALA A 323 0.29 -13.42 7.62
CA ALA A 323 -0.57 -12.95 8.70
C ALA A 323 -0.94 -14.09 9.67
N ASP A 324 -1.02 -13.75 10.96
CA ASP A 324 -1.61 -14.57 12.02
C ASP A 324 -3.11 -14.27 12.11
N PHE A 325 -3.93 -15.20 11.62
CA PHE A 325 -5.38 -15.03 11.59
C PHE A 325 -6.04 -15.26 12.95
N THR A 326 -5.27 -15.63 13.98
CA THR A 326 -5.77 -15.72 15.35
C THR A 326 -5.63 -14.41 16.12
N GLN A 327 -5.03 -13.40 15.49
CA GLN A 327 -4.98 -12.03 16.01
C GLN A 327 -6.12 -11.18 15.45
N LEU A 328 -6.58 -10.21 16.25
CA LEU A 328 -7.69 -9.33 15.87
C LEU A 328 -7.36 -8.36 14.73
N THR A 329 -6.07 -8.11 14.47
CA THR A 329 -5.64 -7.02 13.59
C THR A 329 -4.90 -7.56 12.37
N LEU A 330 -5.46 -7.33 11.19
CA LEU A 330 -4.75 -7.49 9.91
C LEU A 330 -4.11 -6.15 9.50
N LYS A 331 -2.91 -6.22 8.92
CA LYS A 331 -2.14 -5.04 8.51
C LYS A 331 -2.90 -4.12 7.55
N SER A 332 -3.70 -4.69 6.64
CA SER A 332 -4.50 -3.96 5.65
C SER A 332 -5.90 -3.55 6.11
N GLY A 333 -6.25 -3.81 7.38
CA GLY A 333 -7.63 -3.71 7.85
C GLY A 333 -8.41 -5.03 7.72
N SER A 334 -9.56 -5.09 8.40
CA SER A 334 -10.39 -6.28 8.58
C SER A 334 -11.67 -6.26 7.74
N ARG A 335 -11.75 -5.36 6.75
CA ARG A 335 -12.88 -5.30 5.83
C ARG A 335 -12.96 -6.61 5.03
N PRO A 336 -14.16 -7.16 4.83
CA PRO A 336 -14.32 -8.39 4.07
C PRO A 336 -13.80 -8.29 2.65
N GLU A 337 -14.00 -7.15 1.98
CA GLU A 337 -13.55 -6.98 0.60
C GLU A 337 -12.02 -6.98 0.51
N ASP A 338 -11.32 -6.44 1.51
CA ASP A 338 -9.86 -6.46 1.53
C ASP A 338 -9.31 -7.88 1.66
N VAL A 339 -9.94 -8.72 2.49
CA VAL A 339 -9.57 -10.15 2.61
C VAL A 339 -9.92 -10.90 1.32
N PHE A 340 -11.11 -10.67 0.75
CA PHE A 340 -11.53 -11.26 -0.51
C PHE A 340 -10.52 -10.98 -1.62
N ALA A 341 -10.09 -9.72 -1.76
CA ALA A 341 -9.13 -9.30 -2.77
C ALA A 341 -7.79 -10.03 -2.64
N ARG A 342 -7.30 -10.26 -1.41
CA ARG A 342 -6.04 -10.99 -1.18
C ARG A 342 -6.17 -12.48 -1.51
N VAL A 343 -7.30 -13.10 -1.20
CA VAL A 343 -7.50 -14.52 -1.51
C VAL A 343 -7.71 -14.71 -3.03
N ARG A 344 -8.54 -13.90 -3.66
CA ARG A 344 -8.82 -14.01 -5.10
C ARG A 344 -7.60 -13.65 -5.95
N GLY A 345 -6.98 -12.48 -5.71
CA GLY A 345 -5.88 -11.96 -6.51
C GLY A 345 -4.48 -12.31 -6.02
N GLY A 346 -4.36 -12.94 -4.84
CA GLY A 346 -3.08 -13.19 -4.20
C GLY A 346 -2.41 -11.90 -3.69
N ILE A 347 -1.14 -12.03 -3.32
CA ILE A 347 -0.22 -10.92 -3.09
C ILE A 347 1.07 -11.23 -3.86
N PRO A 348 1.12 -10.90 -5.18
CA PRO A 348 2.23 -11.29 -6.06
C PRO A 348 3.59 -10.85 -5.52
N ALA A 349 3.64 -9.67 -4.91
CA ALA A 349 4.86 -9.08 -4.38
C ALA A 349 5.53 -9.91 -3.26
N VAL A 350 4.80 -10.81 -2.61
CA VAL A 350 5.34 -11.70 -1.55
C VAL A 350 5.24 -13.18 -1.93
N GLY A 351 4.91 -13.48 -3.18
CA GLY A 351 4.72 -14.85 -3.66
C GLY A 351 3.47 -15.53 -3.09
N MET A 352 2.49 -14.78 -2.56
CA MET A 352 1.19 -15.35 -2.21
C MET A 352 0.37 -15.52 -3.49
N PRO A 353 0.03 -16.76 -3.89
CA PRO A 353 -0.63 -17.04 -5.15
C PRO A 353 -2.09 -16.57 -5.15
N ALA A 354 -2.61 -16.32 -6.35
CA ALA A 354 -4.03 -16.12 -6.58
C ALA A 354 -4.79 -17.45 -6.62
N HIS A 355 -6.10 -17.40 -6.37
CA HIS A 355 -7.00 -18.55 -6.47
C HIS A 355 -8.11 -18.32 -7.50
N PRO A 356 -7.79 -18.20 -8.80
CA PRO A 356 -8.78 -17.90 -9.84
C PRO A 356 -9.77 -19.04 -10.09
N LYS A 357 -9.43 -20.26 -9.65
CA LYS A 357 -10.29 -21.45 -9.78
C LYS A 357 -11.40 -21.52 -8.71
N TYR A 358 -11.26 -20.77 -7.61
CA TYR A 358 -12.30 -20.72 -6.59
C TYR A 358 -13.43 -19.81 -7.05
N SER A 359 -14.66 -20.31 -6.98
CA SER A 359 -15.88 -19.52 -7.15
C SER A 359 -15.92 -18.37 -6.14
N ASP A 360 -16.72 -17.34 -6.43
CA ASP A 360 -16.91 -16.22 -5.50
C ASP A 360 -17.41 -16.70 -4.13
N ARG A 361 -18.27 -17.72 -4.11
CA ARG A 361 -18.77 -18.32 -2.87
C ARG A 361 -17.64 -18.97 -2.06
N GLU A 362 -16.77 -19.74 -2.69
CA GLU A 362 -15.64 -20.39 -2.00
C GLU A 362 -14.66 -19.37 -1.42
N VAL A 363 -14.37 -18.29 -2.17
CA VAL A 363 -13.55 -17.20 -1.64
C VAL A 363 -14.25 -16.51 -0.46
N TRP A 364 -15.56 -16.27 -0.54
CA TRP A 364 -16.33 -15.72 0.58
C TRP A 364 -16.35 -16.63 1.80
N ASP A 365 -16.46 -17.95 1.62
CA ASP A 365 -16.36 -18.91 2.71
C ASP A 365 -14.98 -18.87 3.38
N LEU A 366 -13.89 -18.74 2.61
CA LEU A 366 -12.54 -18.49 3.16
C LEU A 366 -12.46 -17.19 3.96
N VAL A 367 -13.06 -16.11 3.44
CA VAL A 367 -13.13 -14.82 4.15
C VAL A 367 -13.88 -14.96 5.46
N ARG A 368 -14.99 -15.71 5.48
CA ARG A 368 -15.77 -16.02 6.69
C ARG A 368 -14.90 -16.69 7.74
N PHE A 369 -14.20 -17.76 7.35
CA PHE A 369 -13.31 -18.46 8.25
C PHE A 369 -12.20 -17.55 8.81
N VAL A 370 -11.48 -16.83 7.94
CA VAL A 370 -10.38 -15.93 8.34
C VAL A 370 -10.86 -14.84 9.30
N ARG A 371 -12.04 -14.27 9.08
CA ARG A 371 -12.60 -13.21 9.95
C ARG A 371 -13.14 -13.75 11.28
N SER A 372 -13.58 -15.00 11.34
CA SER A 372 -14.04 -15.65 12.58
C SER A 372 -12.92 -16.28 13.40
N ALA A 373 -11.77 -16.62 12.78
CA ALA A 373 -10.63 -17.25 13.43
C ALA A 373 -10.14 -16.58 14.74
N PRO A 374 -10.08 -15.24 14.88
CA PRO A 374 -9.64 -14.61 16.13
C PRO A 374 -10.72 -14.59 17.22
N TYR A 375 -11.97 -14.97 16.91
CA TYR A 375 -13.10 -14.98 17.84
C TYR A 375 -13.54 -16.40 18.14
N MET A 376 -12.97 -17.02 19.17
CA MET A 376 -13.25 -18.42 19.54
C MET A 376 -14.75 -18.75 19.65
N ALA A 377 -15.56 -17.82 20.18
CA ALA A 377 -17.01 -17.99 20.33
C ALA A 377 -17.79 -18.00 18.99
N GLN A 378 -17.18 -17.53 17.90
CA GLN A 378 -17.78 -17.52 16.56
C GLN A 378 -17.45 -18.77 15.75
N LEU A 379 -16.54 -19.62 16.25
CA LEU A 379 -16.12 -20.83 15.56
C LEU A 379 -17.04 -22.01 15.87
N PRO A 380 -17.33 -22.86 14.86
CA PRO A 380 -17.98 -24.15 15.11
C PRO A 380 -17.15 -24.99 16.08
N PRO A 381 -17.74 -25.81 16.97
CA PRO A 381 -16.98 -26.60 17.95
C PRO A 381 -15.88 -27.50 17.32
N ASP A 382 -16.18 -28.06 16.14
CA ASP A 382 -15.26 -28.85 15.33
C ASP A 382 -14.08 -28.04 14.81
N VAL A 383 -14.34 -26.83 14.29
CA VAL A 383 -13.31 -25.90 13.81
C VAL A 383 -12.50 -25.32 14.98
N LEU A 384 -13.16 -24.94 16.08
CA LEU A 384 -12.54 -24.39 17.28
C LEU A 384 -11.47 -25.33 17.82
N SER A 385 -11.80 -26.61 17.95
CA SER A 385 -10.88 -27.64 18.47
C SER A 385 -9.66 -27.85 17.57
N ALA A 386 -9.80 -27.61 16.27
CA ALA A 386 -8.69 -27.68 15.32
C ALA A 386 -7.83 -26.40 15.32
N VAL A 387 -8.45 -25.22 15.47
CA VAL A 387 -7.75 -23.93 15.49
C VAL A 387 -7.05 -23.68 16.82
N TYR A 388 -7.64 -24.12 17.93
CA TYR A 388 -7.13 -23.95 19.29
C TYR A 388 -7.16 -25.29 20.03
N PRO A 389 -6.22 -26.21 19.71
CA PRO A 389 -6.10 -27.46 20.44
C PRO A 389 -5.77 -27.18 21.91
N LYS A 390 -6.32 -28.00 22.81
CA LYS A 390 -6.13 -27.89 24.27
C LYS A 390 -4.71 -28.25 24.71
#